data_AF-A0ABD5LAK9-F1
#
_entry.id   AF-A0ABD5LAK9-F1
#
_cell.length_a   1.000
_cell.length_b   1.000
_cell.length_c   1.000
_cell.angle_alpha   90.00
_cell.angle_beta   90.00
_cell.angle_gamma   90.00
#
_symmetry.space_group_name_H-M   'P 1'
#
loop_
_entity.id
_entity.type
_entity.pdbx_description
1 polymer ?
#
loop_
_entity_poly.entity_id
_entity_poly.type
_entity_poly.pdbx_seq_one_letter_code
_entity_poly.pdbx_strand_id
1 'polypeptide(L)'
;MKKALSSIALLFVLPCIFSVSVADTNNKIQKIEKLPQPYSESDLYGYWFDAYNTPEIKILKLMILAPDGVAIDSLLIQAGNDVEEVKQESRWRFDPKSSVLTQEVTSMTYTINGKVEPKDLGKIEPVKVSVVIQKSGDDIYMGTVSSDGTLEIYQKITKAMKDEIHKKAHGNVHE
;
A
#
# COMPACT_ATOMS: atom_id res chain seq x y z
N MET A 1 16.19 13.16 29.38
CA MET A 1 14.73 13.34 29.14
C MET A 1 14.35 12.51 27.92
N LYS A 2 13.82 11.30 28.12
CA LYS A 2 13.47 10.32 27.06
C LYS A 2 12.02 9.89 27.25
N LYS A 3 11.06 10.72 26.86
CA LYS A 3 9.62 10.39 26.79
C LYS A 3 8.94 11.41 25.87
N ALA A 4 8.90 11.15 24.57
CA ALA A 4 8.03 11.91 23.64
C ALA A 4 7.80 11.25 22.26
N LEU A 5 8.19 9.99 22.03
CA LEU A 5 7.70 9.24 20.86
C LEU A 5 6.55 8.33 21.34
N SER A 6 5.49 9.02 21.78
CA SER A 6 4.19 8.43 22.04
C SER A 6 3.57 8.15 20.67
N SER A 7 3.59 6.89 20.26
CA SER A 7 2.67 6.30 19.28
C SER A 7 2.34 7.19 18.06
N ILE A 8 3.31 7.42 17.18
CA ILE A 8 3.02 8.01 15.85
C ILE A 8 2.08 7.08 15.06
N ALA A 9 2.18 5.76 15.28
CA ALA A 9 1.24 4.77 14.73
C ALA A 9 -0.22 4.92 15.19
N LEU A 10 -0.53 5.69 16.25
CA LEU A 10 -1.92 5.89 16.71
C LEU A 10 -2.58 7.17 16.14
N LEU A 11 -1.83 8.03 15.44
CA LEU A 11 -2.33 9.29 14.87
C LEU A 11 -2.44 9.30 13.33
N PHE A 12 -2.03 8.22 12.65
CA PHE A 12 -2.11 8.08 11.19
C PHE A 12 -3.19 7.10 10.70
N VAL A 13 -4.27 6.94 11.47
CA VAL A 13 -5.58 6.54 10.90
C VAL A 13 -6.33 7.77 10.35
N LEU A 14 -5.72 8.97 10.41
CA LEU A 14 -6.15 10.16 9.69
C LEU A 14 -5.23 10.37 8.47
N PRO A 15 -5.80 10.51 7.26
CA PRO A 15 -5.05 10.53 6.02
C PRO A 15 -4.31 11.86 5.87
N CYS A 16 -2.99 11.84 6.06
CA CYS A 16 -2.15 12.88 5.50
C CYS A 16 -2.13 12.71 3.98
N ILE A 17 -3.07 13.39 3.32
CA ILE A 17 -3.00 13.69 1.91
C ILE A 17 -1.88 14.71 1.72
N PHE A 18 -0.78 14.28 1.13
CA PHE A 18 -0.23 14.99 -0.02
C PHE A 18 0.16 13.94 -1.05
N SER A 19 -0.60 13.90 -2.14
CA SER A 19 -0.16 13.25 -3.35
C SER A 19 1.14 13.90 -3.78
N VAL A 20 2.25 13.21 -3.58
CA VAL A 20 3.47 13.44 -4.34
C VAL A 20 3.64 12.20 -5.19
N SER A 21 2.96 12.23 -6.35
CA SER A 21 3.44 11.47 -7.48
C SER A 21 4.92 11.78 -7.61
N VAL A 22 5.77 10.75 -7.64
CA VAL A 22 7.15 10.88 -8.09
C VAL A 22 7.09 11.13 -9.60
N ALA A 23 6.62 12.33 -9.96
CA ALA A 23 6.73 12.86 -11.30
C ALA A 23 8.11 13.49 -11.38
N ASP A 24 9.03 12.72 -11.96
CA ASP A 24 10.16 13.25 -12.69
C ASP A 24 9.68 14.48 -13.49
N THR A 25 10.36 15.61 -13.34
CA THR A 25 9.89 16.95 -13.74
C THR A 25 10.01 17.17 -15.24
N ASN A 26 9.44 16.26 -16.05
CA ASN A 26 9.42 16.35 -17.50
C ASN A 26 8.25 15.63 -18.20
N ASN A 27 7.15 15.32 -17.52
CA ASN A 27 6.04 14.62 -18.17
C ASN A 27 4.92 15.55 -18.63
N LYS A 28 4.66 15.53 -19.94
CA LYS A 28 3.39 15.94 -20.56
C LYS A 28 2.24 15.46 -19.66
N ILE A 29 1.25 16.32 -19.40
CA ILE A 29 0.04 15.95 -18.63
C ILE A 29 -0.54 14.69 -19.26
N GLN A 30 -0.33 13.53 -18.63
CA GLN A 30 -0.90 12.28 -19.09
C GLN A 30 -2.38 12.28 -18.70
N LYS A 31 -3.24 11.92 -19.65
CA LYS A 31 -4.68 11.83 -19.40
C LYS A 31 -4.93 10.64 -18.48
N ILE A 32 -5.57 10.89 -17.33
CA ILE A 32 -6.05 9.84 -16.44
C ILE A 32 -7.39 9.33 -17.01
N GLU A 33 -7.45 8.03 -17.29
CA GLU A 33 -8.63 7.33 -17.78
C GLU A 33 -9.12 6.34 -16.73
N LYS A 34 -10.41 6.41 -16.36
CA LYS A 34 -11.02 5.37 -15.52
C LYS A 34 -11.30 4.16 -16.40
N LEU A 35 -10.85 2.97 -15.99
CA LEU A 35 -11.19 1.75 -16.70
C LEU A 35 -12.68 1.43 -16.52
N PRO A 36 -13.36 0.94 -17.57
CA PRO A 36 -14.79 0.65 -17.52
C PRO A 36 -15.10 -0.50 -16.55
N GLN A 37 -16.18 -0.33 -15.79
CA GLN A 37 -16.76 -1.36 -14.92
C GLN A 37 -17.72 -2.28 -15.70
N PRO A 38 -18.02 -3.51 -15.21
CA PRO A 38 -17.53 -4.10 -13.96
C PRO A 38 -16.09 -4.60 -14.07
N TYR A 39 -15.34 -4.51 -12.97
CA TYR A 39 -14.04 -5.16 -12.87
C TYR A 39 -14.22 -6.65 -12.56
N SER A 40 -13.26 -7.47 -12.96
CA SER A 40 -13.09 -8.85 -12.53
C SER A 40 -12.13 -8.93 -11.34
N GLU A 41 -12.17 -10.03 -10.57
CA GLU A 41 -11.16 -10.26 -9.53
C GLU A 41 -9.74 -10.26 -10.12
N SER A 42 -9.58 -10.77 -11.34
CA SER A 42 -8.27 -10.82 -12.01
C SER A 42 -7.68 -9.46 -12.35
N ASP A 43 -8.50 -8.41 -12.46
CA ASP A 43 -7.99 -7.05 -12.67
C ASP A 43 -7.22 -6.55 -11.44
N LEU A 44 -7.62 -7.01 -10.24
CA LEU A 44 -7.02 -6.65 -8.97
C LEU A 44 -5.77 -7.49 -8.65
N TYR A 45 -5.53 -8.61 -9.34
CA TYR A 45 -4.35 -9.43 -9.04
C TYR A 45 -3.04 -8.68 -9.28
N GLY A 46 -2.07 -8.91 -8.40
CA GLY A 46 -0.71 -8.42 -8.54
C GLY A 46 -0.20 -7.68 -7.30
N TYR A 47 0.86 -6.91 -7.52
CA TYR A 47 1.50 -6.09 -6.50
C TYR A 47 1.12 -4.64 -6.72
N TRP A 48 0.70 -3.98 -5.67
CA TRP A 48 0.21 -2.61 -5.65
C TRP A 48 1.01 -1.85 -4.60
N PHE A 49 1.54 -0.68 -4.94
CA PHE A 49 2.34 0.08 -4.00
C PHE A 49 1.97 1.56 -4.00
N ASP A 50 2.20 2.18 -2.86
CA ASP A 50 2.19 3.63 -2.69
C ASP A 50 3.45 4.00 -1.92
N ALA A 51 4.08 5.11 -2.31
CA ALA A 51 5.30 5.57 -1.68
C ALA A 51 5.22 7.07 -1.48
N TYR A 52 5.49 7.49 -0.25
CA TYR A 52 5.55 8.89 0.13
C TYR A 52 6.91 9.17 0.75
N ASN A 53 7.68 10.06 0.13
CA ASN A 53 9.04 10.35 0.57
C ASN A 53 9.20 11.86 0.76
N THR A 54 9.48 12.28 2.00
CA THR A 54 9.98 13.61 2.35
C THR A 54 11.38 13.49 2.94
N PRO A 55 12.08 14.61 3.16
CA PRO A 55 13.36 14.59 3.89
C PRO A 55 13.25 13.99 5.30
N GLU A 56 12.09 14.11 5.95
CA GLU A 56 11.86 13.70 7.34
C GLU A 56 11.28 12.30 7.47
N ILE A 57 10.42 11.90 6.54
CA ILE A 57 9.69 10.64 6.60
C ILE A 57 9.66 9.93 5.25
N LYS A 58 9.88 8.61 5.27
CA LYS A 58 9.69 7.73 4.13
C LYS A 58 8.63 6.71 4.48
N ILE A 59 7.63 6.56 3.63
CA ILE A 59 6.54 5.61 3.79
C ILE A 59 6.47 4.78 2.53
N LEU A 60 6.44 3.46 2.69
CA LEU A 60 6.15 2.51 1.63
C LEU A 60 4.97 1.65 2.08
N LYS A 61 3.92 1.64 1.26
CA LYS A 61 2.81 0.71 1.36
C LYS A 61 2.91 -0.28 0.21
N LEU A 62 2.74 -1.55 0.51
CA LEU A 62 2.66 -2.64 -0.45
C LEU A 62 1.43 -3.48 -0.14
N MET A 63 0.64 -3.78 -1.16
CA MET A 63 -0.48 -4.70 -1.12
C MET A 63 -0.30 -5.73 -2.23
N ILE A 64 -0.41 -7.01 -1.88
CA ILE A 64 -0.35 -8.13 -2.81
C ILE A 64 -1.70 -8.81 -2.78
N LEU A 65 -2.36 -8.91 -3.93
CA LEU A 65 -3.62 -9.63 -4.09
C LEU A 65 -3.36 -10.87 -4.95
N ALA A 66 -3.29 -12.03 -4.31
CA ALA A 66 -3.01 -13.29 -4.98
C ALA A 66 -4.30 -13.97 -5.50
N PRO A 67 -4.23 -14.73 -6.62
CA PRO A 67 -5.40 -15.40 -7.20
C PRO A 67 -6.09 -16.43 -6.30
N ASP A 68 -5.40 -16.95 -5.29
CA ASP A 68 -5.92 -17.93 -4.31
C ASP A 68 -6.67 -17.28 -3.14
N GLY A 69 -6.94 -15.97 -3.23
CA GLY A 69 -7.64 -15.23 -2.20
C GLY A 69 -6.78 -14.91 -0.97
N VAL A 70 -5.45 -15.05 -1.05
CA VAL A 70 -4.52 -14.54 -0.03
C VAL A 70 -4.12 -13.10 -0.37
N ALA A 71 -4.15 -12.24 0.64
CA ALA A 71 -3.63 -10.88 0.55
C ALA A 71 -2.51 -10.68 1.56
N ILE A 72 -1.47 -9.96 1.14
CA ILE A 72 -0.35 -9.56 2.00
C ILE A 72 -0.23 -8.05 1.91
N ASP A 73 -0.37 -7.37 3.03
CA ASP A 73 -0.14 -5.94 3.15
C ASP A 73 1.13 -5.69 3.97
N SER A 74 1.92 -4.70 3.56
CA SER A 74 3.11 -4.28 4.28
C SER A 74 3.18 -2.76 4.28
N LEU A 75 3.36 -2.18 5.46
CA LEU A 75 3.59 -0.76 5.66
C LEU A 75 4.95 -0.60 6.32
N LEU A 76 5.85 0.15 5.68
CA LEU A 76 7.14 0.54 6.21
C LEU A 76 7.16 2.04 6.39
N ILE A 77 7.46 2.51 7.59
CA ILE A 77 7.64 3.92 7.91
C ILE A 77 9.04 4.11 8.45
N GLN A 78 9.82 4.98 7.84
CA GLN A 78 11.12 5.40 8.33
C GLN A 78 11.08 6.89 8.68
N ALA A 79 11.40 7.22 9.93
CA ALA A 79 11.57 8.58 10.41
C ALA A 79 12.94 8.72 11.10
N GLY A 80 13.87 9.40 10.43
CA GLY A 80 15.28 9.41 10.84
C GLY A 80 15.88 8.00 10.86
N ASN A 81 16.34 7.57 12.04
CA ASN A 81 16.90 6.23 12.26
C ASN A 81 15.86 5.20 12.72
N ASP A 82 14.65 5.64 13.03
CA ASP A 82 13.58 4.74 13.47
C ASP A 82 12.83 4.18 12.27
N VAL A 83 12.58 2.88 12.31
CA VAL A 83 11.86 2.11 11.29
C VAL A 83 10.73 1.36 11.98
N GLU A 84 9.50 1.66 11.58
CA GLU A 84 8.30 0.91 11.96
C GLU A 84 7.84 0.09 10.76
N GLU A 85 7.48 -1.17 10.99
CA GLU A 85 6.95 -2.06 9.96
C GLU A 85 5.70 -2.78 10.48
N VAL A 86 4.65 -2.77 9.68
CA VAL A 86 3.45 -3.59 9.86
C VAL A 86 3.39 -4.57 8.71
N LYS A 87 3.28 -5.87 9.00
CA LYS A 87 2.94 -6.91 8.03
C LYS A 87 1.59 -7.48 8.38
N GLN A 88 0.72 -7.62 7.40
CA GLN A 88 -0.62 -8.17 7.55
C GLN A 88 -0.82 -9.24 6.50
N GLU A 89 -1.38 -10.38 6.91
CA GLU A 89 -1.93 -11.39 6.01
C GLU A 89 -3.44 -11.40 6.18
N SER A 90 -4.15 -11.52 5.06
CA SER A 90 -5.60 -11.52 5.03
C SER A 90 -6.13 -12.52 4.02
N ARG A 91 -7.40 -12.92 4.17
CA ARG A 91 -8.19 -13.45 3.06
C ARG A 91 -8.87 -12.30 2.35
N TRP A 92 -8.87 -12.31 1.02
CA TRP A 92 -9.55 -11.28 0.25
C TRP A 92 -10.54 -11.87 -0.76
N ARG A 93 -11.56 -11.08 -1.07
CA ARG A 93 -12.56 -11.35 -2.11
C ARG A 93 -12.99 -10.05 -2.74
N PHE A 94 -13.44 -10.11 -3.98
CA PHE A 94 -13.97 -8.94 -4.67
C PHE A 94 -15.36 -9.22 -5.22
N ASP A 95 -16.27 -8.26 -5.07
CA ASP A 95 -17.59 -8.30 -5.69
C ASP A 95 -17.62 -7.39 -6.93
N PRO A 96 -17.58 -7.96 -8.16
CA PRO A 96 -17.66 -7.22 -9.41
C PRO A 96 -18.86 -6.29 -9.54
N LYS A 97 -20.00 -6.64 -8.92
CA LYS A 97 -21.25 -5.89 -9.09
C LYS A 97 -21.23 -4.58 -8.32
N SER A 98 -20.71 -4.63 -7.09
CA SER A 98 -20.59 -3.45 -6.22
C SER A 98 -19.21 -2.78 -6.30
N SER A 99 -18.25 -3.41 -6.99
CA SER A 99 -16.84 -3.02 -7.00
C SER A 99 -16.24 -2.90 -5.60
N VAL A 100 -16.57 -3.84 -4.71
CA VAL A 100 -16.12 -3.84 -3.32
C VAL A 100 -15.08 -4.92 -3.10
N LEU A 101 -13.90 -4.52 -2.60
CA LEU A 101 -12.87 -5.40 -2.06
C LEU A 101 -13.14 -5.61 -0.56
N THR A 102 -13.18 -6.87 -0.13
CA THR A 102 -13.26 -7.24 1.28
C THR A 102 -11.97 -7.94 1.70
N GLN A 103 -11.36 -7.53 2.81
CA GLN A 103 -10.20 -8.18 3.42
C GLN A 103 -10.53 -8.59 4.86
N GLU A 104 -10.30 -9.86 5.16
CA GLU A 104 -10.42 -10.44 6.50
C GLU A 104 -9.02 -10.77 7.03
N VAL A 105 -8.56 -9.98 8.00
CA VAL A 105 -7.21 -10.11 8.56
C VAL A 105 -7.06 -11.43 9.32
N THR A 106 -6.10 -12.24 8.91
CA THR A 106 -5.80 -13.54 9.54
C THR A 106 -4.63 -13.46 10.50
N SER A 107 -3.66 -12.59 10.23
CA SER A 107 -2.53 -12.34 11.11
C SER A 107 -1.90 -10.98 10.82
N MET A 108 -1.30 -10.38 11.84
CA MET A 108 -0.49 -9.18 11.66
C MET A 108 0.68 -9.17 12.63
N THR A 109 1.81 -8.67 12.16
CA THR A 109 3.04 -8.45 12.93
C THR A 109 3.36 -6.97 12.89
N TYR A 110 3.77 -6.43 14.04
CA TYR A 110 4.27 -5.07 14.16
C TYR A 110 5.69 -5.10 14.71
N THR A 111 6.61 -4.40 14.05
CA THR A 111 8.00 -4.31 14.48
C THR A 111 8.48 -2.87 14.52
N ILE A 112 9.28 -2.54 15.54
CA ILE A 112 10.02 -1.28 15.63
C ILE A 112 11.51 -1.61 15.64
N ASN A 113 12.26 -1.03 14.72
CA ASN A 113 13.70 -1.25 14.57
C ASN A 113 14.08 -2.74 14.54
N GLY A 114 13.27 -3.54 13.82
CA GLY A 114 13.43 -4.98 13.66
C GLY A 114 13.00 -5.84 14.86
N LYS A 115 12.50 -5.23 15.94
CA LYS A 115 12.00 -5.96 17.12
C LYS A 115 10.48 -6.08 17.06
N VAL A 116 9.97 -7.30 17.21
CA VAL A 116 8.52 -7.56 17.28
C VAL A 116 7.98 -6.97 18.56
N GLU A 117 6.99 -6.10 18.42
CA GLU A 117 6.27 -5.52 19.54
C GLU A 117 5.04 -6.38 19.85
N PRO A 118 4.85 -6.80 21.11
CA PRO A 118 3.69 -7.59 21.50
C PRO A 118 2.43 -6.72 21.41
N LYS A 119 1.60 -6.98 20.41
CA LYS A 119 0.34 -6.26 20.20
C LYS A 119 -0.81 -7.26 20.10
N ASP A 120 -1.73 -7.18 21.04
CA ASP A 120 -3.02 -7.86 20.94
C ASP A 120 -3.92 -7.03 20.01
N LEU A 121 -4.39 -7.66 18.94
CA LEU A 121 -5.21 -7.03 17.93
C LEU A 121 -6.71 -7.21 18.22
N GLY A 122 -7.06 -8.05 19.19
CA GLY A 122 -8.44 -8.42 19.47
C GLY A 122 -9.14 -9.02 18.24
N LYS A 123 -10.47 -8.91 18.22
CA LYS A 123 -11.28 -9.31 17.07
C LYS A 123 -11.24 -8.20 16.02
N ILE A 124 -10.76 -8.52 14.82
CA ILE A 124 -10.74 -7.60 13.68
C ILE A 124 -11.95 -7.92 12.80
N GLU A 125 -12.82 -6.94 12.57
CA GLU A 125 -13.92 -7.09 11.61
C GLU A 125 -13.38 -6.97 10.16
N PRO A 126 -13.96 -7.69 9.19
CA PRO A 126 -13.53 -7.57 7.80
C PRO A 126 -13.62 -6.13 7.29
N VAL A 127 -12.53 -5.67 6.67
CA VAL A 127 -12.44 -4.35 6.04
C VAL A 127 -13.10 -4.42 4.67
N LYS A 128 -13.91 -3.41 4.33
CA LYS A 128 -14.57 -3.28 3.04
C LYS A 128 -14.26 -1.92 2.43
N VAL A 129 -13.78 -1.93 1.19
CA VAL A 129 -13.44 -0.72 0.44
C VAL A 129 -13.99 -0.79 -0.97
N SER A 130 -14.46 0.35 -1.49
CA SER A 130 -14.85 0.48 -2.90
C SER A 130 -13.60 0.64 -3.76
N VAL A 131 -13.59 0.04 -4.94
CA VAL A 131 -12.42 0.02 -5.85
C VAL A 131 -12.70 0.81 -7.13
N VAL A 132 -11.73 1.60 -7.56
CA VAL A 132 -11.69 2.26 -8.87
C VAL A 132 -10.33 2.00 -9.51
N ILE A 133 -10.32 1.44 -10.73
CA ILE A 133 -9.08 1.24 -11.49
C ILE A 133 -8.94 2.36 -12.53
N GLN A 134 -7.75 2.96 -12.55
CA GLN A 134 -7.41 4.07 -13.43
C GLN A 134 -6.14 3.74 -14.22
N LYS A 135 -6.01 4.35 -15.39
CA LYS A 135 -4.85 4.26 -16.26
C LYS A 135 -4.31 5.65 -16.53
N SER A 136 -3.00 5.84 -16.44
CA SER A 136 -2.29 7.03 -16.89
C SER A 136 -1.09 6.59 -17.71
N GLY A 137 -1.09 6.84 -19.02
CA GLY A 137 -0.06 6.28 -19.90
C GLY A 137 -0.09 4.76 -19.85
N ASP A 138 1.03 4.12 -19.53
CA ASP A 138 1.12 2.67 -19.35
C ASP A 138 0.92 2.22 -17.89
N ASP A 139 0.81 3.16 -16.96
CA ASP A 139 0.64 2.89 -15.54
C ASP A 139 -0.82 2.63 -15.18
N ILE A 140 -1.02 1.65 -14.29
CA ILE A 140 -2.32 1.29 -13.74
C ILE A 140 -2.34 1.63 -12.27
N TYR A 141 -3.43 2.24 -11.81
CA TYR A 141 -3.65 2.63 -10.43
C TYR A 141 -4.94 2.02 -9.90
N MET A 142 -4.93 1.61 -8.64
CA MET A 142 -6.09 1.19 -7.88
C MET A 142 -6.36 2.22 -6.78
N GLY A 143 -7.49 2.90 -6.88
CA GLY A 143 -8.04 3.71 -5.80
C GLY A 143 -8.93 2.85 -4.91
N THR A 144 -8.72 2.87 -3.60
CA THR A 144 -9.61 2.27 -2.60
C THR A 144 -10.27 3.36 -1.78
N VAL A 145 -11.59 3.26 -1.56
CA VAL A 145 -12.35 4.21 -0.74
C VAL A 145 -13.01 3.48 0.41
N SER A 146 -12.60 3.82 1.63
CA SER A 146 -13.15 3.33 2.89
C SER A 146 -14.52 3.95 3.18
N SER A 147 -15.27 3.36 4.11
CA SER A 147 -16.62 3.82 4.49
C SER A 147 -16.65 5.23 5.10
N ASP A 148 -15.53 5.69 5.65
CA ASP A 148 -15.33 7.04 6.19
C ASP A 148 -14.96 8.06 5.09
N GLY A 149 -14.84 7.62 3.83
CA GLY A 149 -14.45 8.45 2.69
C GLY A 149 -12.94 8.56 2.49
N THR A 150 -12.12 7.88 3.30
CA THR A 150 -10.67 7.86 3.12
C THR A 150 -10.32 7.20 1.78
N LEU A 151 -9.55 7.92 0.96
CA LEU A 151 -9.05 7.46 -0.33
C LEU A 151 -7.57 7.08 -0.21
N GLU A 152 -7.23 5.88 -0.64
CA GLU A 152 -5.85 5.48 -0.92
C GLU A 152 -5.69 5.16 -2.40
N ILE A 153 -4.50 5.40 -2.95
CA ILE A 153 -4.19 5.15 -4.36
C ILE A 153 -2.90 4.35 -4.43
N TYR A 154 -2.95 3.20 -5.09
CA TYR A 154 -1.80 2.34 -5.30
C TYR A 154 -1.48 2.23 -6.79
N GLN A 155 -0.21 2.28 -7.16
CA GLN A 155 0.26 1.96 -8.51
C GLN A 155 0.54 0.45 -8.62
N LYS A 156 0.16 -0.15 -9.75
CA LYS A 156 0.50 -1.55 -10.05
C LYS A 156 1.98 -1.68 -10.38
N ILE A 157 2.69 -2.56 -9.69
CA ILE A 157 4.08 -2.86 -10.02
C ILE A 157 4.13 -3.64 -11.33
N THR A 158 4.81 -3.07 -12.33
CA THR A 158 5.06 -3.74 -13.61
C THR A 158 6.25 -4.67 -13.52
N LYS A 159 6.39 -5.58 -14.51
CA LYS A 159 7.58 -6.43 -14.62
C LYS A 159 8.87 -5.60 -14.69
N ALA A 160 8.86 -4.50 -15.46
CA ALA A 160 10.03 -3.63 -15.60
C ALA A 160 10.45 -3.01 -14.24
N MET A 161 9.48 -2.54 -13.46
CA MET A 161 9.73 -2.01 -12.11
C MET A 161 10.29 -3.09 -11.18
N LYS A 162 9.72 -4.30 -11.22
CA LYS A 162 10.20 -5.44 -10.44
C LYS A 162 11.64 -5.81 -10.82
N ASP A 163 11.95 -5.86 -12.11
CA ASP A 163 13.29 -6.17 -12.62
C ASP A 163 14.31 -5.10 -12.18
N GLU A 164 13.92 -3.82 -12.20
CA GLU A 164 14.74 -2.71 -11.71
C GLU A 164 15.00 -2.79 -10.20
N ILE A 165 13.97 -3.08 -9.40
CA ILE A 165 14.07 -3.30 -7.95
C ILE A 165 15.05 -4.43 -7.66
N HIS A 166 14.92 -5.57 -8.36
CA HIS A 166 15.83 -6.69 -8.20
C HIS A 166 17.27 -6.32 -8.60
N LYS A 167 17.47 -5.60 -9.71
CA LYS A 167 18.80 -5.16 -10.14
C LYS A 167 19.47 -4.27 -9.09
N LYS A 168 18.76 -3.29 -8.53
CA LYS A 168 19.28 -2.41 -7.47
C LYS A 168 19.62 -3.19 -6.20
N ALA A 169 18.76 -4.15 -5.81
CA ALA A 169 19.00 -4.97 -4.63
C ALA A 169 20.26 -5.85 -4.75
N HIS A 170 20.57 -6.36 -5.95
CA HIS A 170 21.76 -7.19 -6.18
C HIS A 170 23.03 -6.37 -6.49
N GLY A 171 22.89 -5.16 -7.01
CA GLY A 171 24.01 -4.24 -7.24
C GLY A 171 24.64 -3.72 -5.94
N ASN A 172 23.83 -3.56 -4.88
CA ASN A 172 24.28 -3.08 -3.57
C ASN A 172 24.95 -4.16 -2.69
N VAL A 173 25.20 -5.37 -3.20
CA VAL A 173 25.87 -6.47 -2.48
C VAL A 173 27.39 -6.47 -2.72
N HIS A 174 27.91 -5.54 -3.54
CA HIS A 174 29.33 -5.47 -3.93
C HIS A 174 30.00 -4.10 -3.69
N GLU A 175 29.44 -3.23 -2.86
CA GLU A 175 30.13 -2.04 -2.32
C GLU A 175 30.29 -2.18 -0.80
#